data_AF-A0A2V8WXI4-F1
#
_entry.id   AF-A0A2V8WXI4-F1
#
_cell.length_a   1.000
_cell.length_b   1.000
_cell.length_c   1.000
_cell.angle_alpha   90.00
_cell.angle_beta   90.00
_cell.angle_gamma   90.00
#
_symmetry.space_group_name_H-M   'P 1'
#
loop_
_entity.id
_entity.type
_entity.pdbx_description
1 polymer ?
#
loop_
_entity_poly.entity_id
_entity_poly.type
_entity_poly.pdbx_seq_one_letter_code
_entity_poly.pdbx_strand_id
1 'polypeptide(L)'
;MLRIPYTDVLDVLLRVLLKLGFEQKRAALSARLFAEASRDGIYSHGLNRFPQYLRMIQSGIIVVNAEPEIVKTFGSLERWDGKSGPGNLNAYQGMARAIALSRQHGIGCVALANTNHWMRGGSYGWQAADAGVIGICWTNTLANLPPWGASDPRAGNNPLIIAVPRPKGHVVLDMAMSQFSYGALAAYRMRGEQLPVDGGFDTAGQFTRDPAAIETSKRALPIGYWKGSGLALMLDLLAALLSGGLATHQIPAESERETNLSQVFIALDPAPMEQAGTLDRLTDQ
;
A
#
# COMPACT_ATOMS: atom_id res chain seq x y z
N MET A 1 -0.90 19.90 20.52
CA MET A 1 -0.63 19.25 19.21
C MET A 1 0.11 20.24 18.34
N LEU A 2 1.26 19.86 17.79
CA LEU A 2 2.05 20.72 16.91
C LEU A 2 1.33 20.85 15.55
N ARG A 3 1.09 22.07 15.07
CA ARG A 3 0.53 22.34 13.74
C ARG A 3 1.66 22.86 12.86
N ILE A 4 1.88 22.21 11.72
CA ILE A 4 2.92 22.57 10.75
C ILE A 4 2.25 22.78 9.39
N PRO A 5 2.53 23.89 8.67
CA PRO A 5 2.07 24.10 7.31
C PRO A 5 2.48 22.96 6.36
N TYR A 6 1.61 22.62 5.41
CA TYR A 6 1.89 21.58 4.41
C TYR A 6 3.15 21.88 3.59
N THR A 7 3.36 23.15 3.21
CA THR A 7 4.54 23.61 2.47
C THR A 7 5.83 23.34 3.23
N ASP A 8 5.85 23.61 4.54
CA ASP A 8 7.03 23.41 5.38
C ASP A 8 7.39 21.93 5.49
N VAL A 9 6.36 21.07 5.63
CA VAL A 9 6.53 19.61 5.61
C VAL A 9 7.12 19.16 4.27
N LEU A 10 6.53 19.62 3.15
CA LEU A 10 6.98 19.28 1.81
C LEU A 10 8.45 19.69 1.57
N ASP A 11 8.82 20.91 1.96
CA ASP A 11 10.16 21.46 1.78
C ASP A 11 11.22 20.74 2.63
N VAL A 12 10.86 20.33 3.86
CA VAL A 12 11.75 19.50 4.68
C VAL A 12 11.96 18.14 4.03
N LEU A 13 10.89 17.45 3.63
CA LEU A 13 10.97 16.13 3.00
C LEU A 13 11.78 16.17 1.71
N LEU A 14 11.51 17.16 0.84
CA LEU A 14 12.25 17.37 -0.40
C LEU A 14 13.75 17.56 -0.13
N ARG A 15 14.12 18.47 0.79
CA ARG A 15 15.53 18.71 1.13
C ARG A 15 16.23 17.46 1.67
N VAL A 16 15.55 16.64 2.48
CA VAL A 16 16.12 15.40 3.00
C VAL A 16 16.36 14.40 1.85
N LEU A 17 15.38 14.22 0.96
CA LEU A 17 15.51 13.28 -0.16
C LEU A 17 16.60 13.71 -1.15
N LEU A 18 16.74 15.01 -1.43
CA LEU A 18 17.83 15.53 -2.27
C LEU A 18 19.20 15.23 -1.67
N LYS A 19 19.36 15.36 -0.34
CA LYS A 19 20.61 15.01 0.35
C LYS A 19 20.94 13.51 0.29
N LEU A 20 19.93 12.67 0.05
CA LEU A 20 20.09 11.22 -0.11
C LEU A 20 20.32 10.80 -1.57
N GLY A 21 20.51 11.77 -2.48
CA GLY A 21 20.90 11.50 -3.87
C GLY A 21 19.74 11.26 -4.84
N PHE A 22 18.50 11.55 -4.45
CA PHE A 22 17.38 11.55 -5.39
C PHE A 22 17.56 12.63 -6.45
N GLU A 23 17.20 12.31 -7.69
CA GLU A 23 16.97 13.35 -8.71
C GLU A 23 15.80 14.27 -8.33
N GLN A 24 15.87 15.54 -8.77
CA GLN A 24 14.94 16.60 -8.38
C GLN A 24 13.46 16.22 -8.53
N LYS A 25 13.06 15.69 -9.69
CA LYS A 25 11.66 15.35 -9.98
C LYS A 25 11.17 14.18 -9.09
N ARG A 26 12.04 13.20 -8.87
CA ARG A 26 11.75 12.01 -8.05
C ARG A 26 11.63 12.37 -6.57
N ALA A 27 12.55 13.21 -6.08
CA ALA A 27 12.51 13.75 -4.73
C ALA A 27 11.21 14.53 -4.48
N ALA A 28 10.83 15.41 -5.42
CA ALA A 28 9.61 16.21 -5.32
C ALA A 28 8.35 15.34 -5.28
N LEU A 29 8.25 14.32 -6.16
CA LEU A 29 7.12 13.40 -6.16
C LEU A 29 7.05 12.58 -4.86
N SER A 30 8.16 12.00 -4.42
CA SER A 30 8.19 11.19 -3.20
C SER A 30 7.86 12.03 -1.95
N ALA A 31 8.43 13.24 -1.84
CA ALA A 31 8.12 14.19 -0.77
C ALA A 31 6.63 14.55 -0.75
N ARG A 32 6.05 14.81 -1.92
CA ARG A 32 4.61 15.10 -2.08
C ARG A 32 3.75 13.93 -1.59
N LEU A 33 4.05 12.70 -2.01
CA LEU A 33 3.29 11.51 -1.59
C LEU A 33 3.31 11.31 -0.06
N PHE A 34 4.46 11.53 0.59
CA PHE A 34 4.57 11.47 2.05
C PHE A 34 3.81 12.61 2.76
N ALA A 35 3.90 13.83 2.22
CA ALA A 35 3.23 14.99 2.78
C ALA A 35 1.70 14.88 2.64
N GLU A 36 1.20 14.47 1.48
CA GLU A 36 -0.22 14.26 1.19
C GLU A 36 -0.82 13.18 2.09
N ALA A 37 -0.14 12.05 2.28
CA ALA A 37 -0.60 11.01 3.21
C ALA A 37 -0.82 11.55 4.63
N SER A 38 0.08 12.41 5.10
CA SER A 38 -0.03 13.00 6.45
C SER A 38 -1.08 14.09 6.53
N ARG A 39 -1.19 14.94 5.50
CA ARG A 39 -2.23 15.97 5.37
C ARG A 39 -3.62 15.35 5.43
N ASP A 40 -3.80 14.21 4.78
CA ASP A 40 -5.08 13.50 4.72
C ASP A 40 -5.34 12.62 5.95
N GLY A 41 -4.55 12.78 7.02
CA GLY A 41 -4.74 12.08 8.30
C GLY A 41 -4.15 10.68 8.38
N ILE A 42 -3.46 10.21 7.33
CA ILE A 42 -2.81 8.89 7.28
C ILE A 42 -1.35 8.99 7.73
N TYR A 43 -1.15 9.34 9.00
CA TYR A 43 0.18 9.54 9.58
C TYR A 43 1.04 8.28 9.57
N SER A 44 0.41 7.11 9.77
CA SER A 44 1.07 5.81 9.86
C SER A 44 1.85 5.41 8.61
N HIS A 45 1.40 5.88 7.44
CA HIS A 45 2.03 5.65 6.13
C HIS A 45 2.51 6.96 5.48
N GLY A 46 2.51 8.05 6.25
CA GLY A 46 3.10 9.34 5.90
C GLY A 46 4.35 9.58 6.74
N LEU A 47 4.38 10.69 7.49
CA LEU A 47 5.54 11.13 8.27
C LEU A 47 6.05 10.10 9.28
N ASN A 48 5.19 9.27 9.88
CA ASN A 48 5.63 8.27 10.87
C ASN A 48 6.46 7.15 10.22
N ARG A 49 6.25 6.86 8.93
CA ARG A 49 7.00 5.83 8.19
C ARG A 49 8.28 6.39 7.55
N PHE A 50 8.39 7.70 7.40
CA PHE A 50 9.52 8.35 6.74
C PHE A 50 10.89 7.98 7.37
N PRO A 51 11.08 7.94 8.70
CA PRO A 51 12.36 7.55 9.29
C PRO A 51 12.81 6.13 8.92
N GLN A 52 11.88 5.16 8.84
CA GLN A 52 12.20 3.79 8.42
C GLN A 52 12.58 3.77 6.93
N TYR A 53 11.87 4.52 6.10
CA TYR A 53 12.19 4.68 4.69
C TYR A 53 13.61 5.24 4.48
N LEU A 54 14.03 6.21 5.29
CA LEU A 54 15.41 6.73 5.25
C LEU A 54 16.45 5.68 5.61
N ARG A 55 16.19 4.86 6.65
CA ARG A 55 17.12 3.78 7.04
C ARG A 55 17.25 2.72 5.95
N MET A 56 16.16 2.38 5.27
CA MET A 56 16.17 1.45 4.13
C MET A 56 16.91 2.01 2.91
N ILE A 57 16.87 3.33 2.68
CA ILE A 57 17.72 3.98 1.67
C ILE A 57 19.20 3.89 2.08
N GLN A 58 19.52 4.23 3.32
CA GLN A 58 20.89 4.23 3.83
C GLN A 58 21.53 2.84 3.86
N SER A 59 20.73 1.79 4.07
CA SER A 59 21.19 0.40 4.02
C SER A 59 21.27 -0.18 2.60
N GLY A 60 20.91 0.59 1.56
CA GLY A 60 20.97 0.16 0.16
C GLY A 60 19.82 -0.73 -0.29
N ILE A 61 18.81 -0.96 0.54
CA ILE A 61 17.61 -1.73 0.18
C ILE A 61 16.75 -0.96 -0.84
N ILE A 62 16.70 0.36 -0.70
CA ILE A 62 16.00 1.24 -1.64
C ILE A 62 17.04 1.94 -2.52
N VAL A 63 17.07 1.59 -3.80
CA VAL A 63 17.93 2.22 -4.80
C VAL A 63 17.24 3.47 -5.33
N VAL A 64 17.59 4.63 -4.79
CA VAL A 64 16.83 5.90 -4.92
C VAL A 64 16.47 6.32 -6.36
N ASN A 65 17.37 6.07 -7.31
CA ASN A 65 17.19 6.43 -8.72
C ASN A 65 16.89 5.22 -9.63
N ALA A 66 16.64 4.04 -9.07
CA ALA A 66 16.17 2.91 -9.86
C ALA A 66 14.74 3.16 -10.34
N GLU A 67 14.48 2.83 -11.61
CA GLU A 67 13.18 2.96 -12.25
C GLU A 67 12.64 1.58 -12.61
N PRO A 68 11.31 1.40 -12.57
CA PRO A 68 10.72 0.13 -12.93
C PRO A 68 10.79 -0.07 -14.45
N GLU A 69 11.01 -1.31 -14.87
CA GLU A 69 11.12 -1.69 -16.29
C GLU A 69 10.03 -2.69 -16.69
N ILE A 70 9.55 -2.57 -17.92
CA ILE A 70 8.63 -3.56 -18.50
C ILE A 70 9.42 -4.82 -18.83
N VAL A 71 9.07 -5.93 -18.19
CA VAL A 71 9.64 -7.25 -18.46
C VAL A 71 8.88 -7.93 -19.59
N LYS A 72 7.54 -7.84 -19.58
CA LYS A 72 6.70 -8.51 -20.59
C LYS A 72 5.33 -7.85 -20.71
N THR A 73 4.79 -7.83 -21.93
CA THR A 73 3.45 -7.31 -22.24
C THR A 73 2.55 -8.43 -22.74
N PHE A 74 1.29 -8.42 -22.30
CA PHE A 74 0.23 -9.39 -22.60
C PHE A 74 -1.08 -8.67 -22.94
N GLY A 75 -1.05 -7.76 -23.91
CA GLY A 75 -2.18 -6.89 -24.21
C GLY A 75 -2.43 -5.90 -23.08
N SER A 76 -3.58 -5.99 -22.41
CA SER A 76 -3.96 -5.11 -21.30
C SER A 76 -3.20 -5.37 -19.99
N LEU A 77 -2.39 -6.41 -19.91
CA LEU A 77 -1.57 -6.74 -18.75
C LEU A 77 -0.08 -6.58 -19.05
N GLU A 78 0.65 -5.94 -18.15
CA GLU A 78 2.11 -5.87 -18.19
C GLU A 78 2.75 -6.38 -16.91
N ARG A 79 3.88 -7.08 -17.05
CA ARG A 79 4.74 -7.51 -15.97
C ARG A 79 5.96 -6.61 -15.89
N TRP A 80 6.24 -6.09 -14.70
CA TRP A 80 7.26 -5.08 -14.45
C TRP A 80 8.26 -5.56 -13.37
N ASP A 81 9.51 -5.11 -13.47
CA ASP A 81 10.56 -5.27 -12.45
C ASP A 81 10.87 -3.91 -11.85
N GLY A 82 10.69 -3.76 -10.54
CA GLY A 82 10.84 -2.50 -9.80
C GLY A 82 12.28 -2.11 -9.49
N LYS A 83 13.27 -2.95 -9.80
CA LYS A 83 14.71 -2.69 -9.61
C LYS A 83 15.08 -2.24 -8.19
N SER A 84 14.35 -2.73 -7.19
CA SER A 84 14.49 -2.33 -5.79
C SER A 84 14.37 -0.81 -5.58
N GLY A 85 13.63 -0.13 -6.46
CA GLY A 85 13.41 1.30 -6.40
C GLY A 85 12.50 1.75 -5.26
N PRO A 86 12.30 3.07 -5.10
CA PRO A 86 11.37 3.63 -4.15
C PRO A 86 9.95 3.12 -4.36
N GLY A 87 9.41 2.40 -3.37
CA GLY A 87 8.10 1.75 -3.49
C GLY A 87 6.97 2.71 -3.84
N ASN A 88 6.98 3.92 -3.28
CA ASN A 88 5.94 4.91 -3.57
C ASN A 88 6.02 5.50 -4.99
N LEU A 89 7.22 5.61 -5.56
CA LEU A 89 7.41 6.07 -6.94
C LEU A 89 7.07 4.97 -7.93
N ASN A 90 7.52 3.73 -7.67
CA ASN A 90 7.22 2.58 -8.51
C ASN A 90 5.70 2.32 -8.57
N ALA A 91 5.01 2.41 -7.43
CA ALA A 91 3.57 2.24 -7.37
C ALA A 91 2.81 3.35 -8.10
N TYR A 92 3.26 4.61 -7.99
CA TYR A 92 2.69 5.73 -8.74
C TYR A 92 2.81 5.52 -10.26
N GLN A 93 3.97 5.04 -10.72
CA GLN A 93 4.19 4.72 -12.13
C GLN A 93 3.36 3.50 -12.59
N GLY A 94 3.29 2.45 -11.77
CA GLY A 94 2.52 1.26 -12.06
C GLY A 94 1.03 1.56 -12.24
N MET A 95 0.45 2.37 -11.35
CA MET A 95 -0.94 2.81 -11.50
C MET A 95 -1.13 3.75 -12.71
N ALA A 96 -0.21 4.70 -12.94
CA ALA A 96 -0.26 5.56 -14.12
C ALA A 96 -0.30 4.73 -15.42
N ARG A 97 0.49 3.65 -15.48
CA ARG A 97 0.49 2.74 -16.62
C ARG A 97 -0.79 1.93 -16.71
N ALA A 98 -1.31 1.41 -15.60
CA ALA A 98 -2.58 0.69 -15.58
C ALA A 98 -3.73 1.57 -16.13
N ILE A 99 -3.78 2.85 -15.74
CA ILE A 99 -4.73 3.84 -16.28
C ILE A 99 -4.53 4.00 -17.80
N ALA A 100 -3.29 4.14 -18.27
CA ALA A 100 -3.03 4.29 -19.71
C ALA A 100 -3.47 3.05 -20.51
N LEU A 101 -3.24 1.84 -19.99
CA LEU A 101 -3.68 0.59 -20.60
C LEU A 101 -5.22 0.49 -20.61
N SER A 102 -5.89 0.91 -19.52
CA SER A 102 -7.35 0.85 -19.44
C SER A 102 -8.03 1.76 -20.46
N ARG A 103 -7.46 2.92 -20.78
CA ARG A 103 -7.98 3.79 -21.86
C ARG A 103 -7.92 3.14 -23.24
N GLN A 104 -6.99 2.20 -23.45
CA GLN A 104 -6.81 1.51 -24.73
C GLN A 104 -7.65 0.24 -24.82
N HIS A 105 -7.82 -0.47 -23.71
CA HIS A 105 -8.37 -1.83 -23.68
C HIS A 105 -9.63 -1.99 -22.83
N GLY A 106 -10.15 -0.92 -22.22
CA GLY A 106 -11.21 -0.94 -21.21
C GLY A 106 -10.73 -1.37 -19.82
N ILE A 107 -9.71 -2.22 -19.74
CA ILE A 107 -9.02 -2.63 -18.51
C ILE A 107 -7.51 -2.54 -18.71
N GLY A 108 -6.79 -2.16 -17.67
CA GLY A 108 -5.33 -2.19 -17.64
C GLY A 108 -4.84 -2.83 -16.35
N CYS A 109 -3.80 -3.64 -16.44
CA CYS A 109 -3.19 -4.32 -15.30
C CYS A 109 -1.66 -4.22 -15.35
N VAL A 110 -1.04 -3.83 -14.25
CA VAL A 110 0.41 -3.87 -14.06
C VAL A 110 0.72 -4.73 -12.85
N ALA A 111 1.50 -5.78 -13.06
CA ALA A 111 2.02 -6.63 -12.00
C ALA A 111 3.52 -6.38 -11.83
N LEU A 112 3.90 -5.81 -10.69
CA LEU A 112 5.23 -5.29 -10.39
C LEU A 112 5.93 -6.19 -9.36
N ALA A 113 7.08 -6.75 -9.72
CA ALA A 113 7.95 -7.49 -8.81
C ALA A 113 9.12 -6.61 -8.34
N ASN A 114 9.91 -7.11 -7.39
CA ASN A 114 11.20 -6.53 -7.01
C ASN A 114 11.10 -5.02 -6.65
N THR A 115 10.10 -4.67 -5.83
CA THR A 115 9.88 -3.29 -5.37
C THR A 115 9.88 -3.23 -3.84
N ASN A 116 9.78 -2.02 -3.29
CA ASN A 116 9.74 -1.77 -1.85
C ASN A 116 8.34 -1.33 -1.39
N HIS A 117 8.19 -1.17 -0.07
CA HIS A 117 6.95 -0.75 0.57
C HIS A 117 6.38 0.54 -0.08
N TRP A 118 5.13 0.49 -0.55
CA TRP A 118 4.48 1.56 -1.32
C TRP A 118 3.86 2.69 -0.49
N MET A 119 4.13 2.71 0.81
CA MET A 119 3.57 3.66 1.77
C MET A 119 2.03 3.57 1.85
N ARG A 120 1.30 4.56 1.35
CA ARG A 120 -0.16 4.62 1.40
C ARG A 120 -0.75 4.05 0.10
N GLY A 121 -1.31 2.84 0.17
CA GLY A 121 -1.93 2.20 -1.01
C GLY A 121 -3.07 3.04 -1.60
N GLY A 122 -3.88 3.69 -0.75
CA GLY A 122 -4.98 4.54 -1.16
C GLY A 122 -4.57 5.68 -2.10
N SER A 123 -3.32 6.15 -2.07
CA SER A 123 -2.82 7.17 -3.01
C SER A 123 -2.95 6.72 -4.47
N TYR A 124 -2.76 5.44 -4.75
CA TYR A 124 -2.87 4.88 -6.11
C TYR A 124 -4.32 4.63 -6.50
N GLY A 125 -5.16 4.27 -5.53
CA GLY A 125 -6.61 4.26 -5.72
C GLY A 125 -7.14 5.65 -6.10
N TRP A 126 -6.75 6.70 -5.35
CA TRP A 126 -7.07 8.09 -5.68
C TRP A 126 -6.55 8.50 -7.05
N GLN A 127 -5.31 8.16 -7.38
CA GLN A 127 -4.74 8.45 -8.70
C GLN A 127 -5.60 7.92 -9.86
N ALA A 128 -6.15 6.71 -9.72
CA ALA A 128 -7.07 6.14 -10.70
C ALA A 128 -8.42 6.89 -10.72
N ALA A 129 -9.00 7.15 -9.55
CA ALA A 129 -10.28 7.82 -9.44
C ALA A 129 -10.23 9.28 -9.94
N ASP A 130 -9.15 10.01 -9.66
CA ASP A 130 -8.87 11.36 -10.17
C ASP A 130 -8.77 11.35 -11.71
N ALA A 131 -8.27 10.25 -12.28
CA ALA A 131 -8.22 10.04 -13.72
C ALA A 131 -9.55 9.56 -14.31
N GLY A 132 -10.63 9.49 -13.52
CA GLY A 132 -11.97 9.09 -13.97
C GLY A 132 -12.13 7.60 -14.25
N VAL A 133 -11.27 6.75 -13.69
CA VAL A 133 -11.34 5.29 -13.83
C VAL A 133 -11.40 4.60 -12.47
N ILE A 134 -11.97 3.39 -12.41
CA ILE A 134 -11.98 2.60 -11.17
C ILE A 134 -10.58 2.04 -10.95
N GLY A 135 -10.04 2.17 -9.75
CA GLY A 135 -8.74 1.63 -9.36
C GLY A 135 -8.88 0.44 -8.40
N ILE A 136 -8.16 -0.64 -8.65
CA ILE A 136 -8.00 -1.75 -7.70
C ILE A 136 -6.51 -2.03 -7.58
N CYS A 137 -5.96 -2.03 -6.36
CA CYS A 137 -4.56 -2.38 -6.17
C CYS A 137 -4.30 -3.05 -4.84
N TRP A 138 -3.26 -3.88 -4.79
CA TRP A 138 -2.80 -4.53 -3.57
C TRP A 138 -1.28 -4.79 -3.63
N THR A 139 -0.70 -5.06 -2.47
CA THR A 139 0.69 -5.50 -2.31
C THR A 139 0.72 -6.73 -1.41
N ASN A 140 1.71 -7.59 -1.60
CA ASN A 140 2.12 -8.46 -0.50
C ASN A 140 3.11 -7.75 0.43
N THR A 141 3.38 -8.38 1.58
CA THR A 141 4.26 -7.86 2.64
C THR A 141 5.06 -9.01 3.24
N LEU A 142 6.00 -8.73 4.15
CA LEU A 142 6.58 -9.80 4.97
C LEU A 142 5.52 -10.50 5.84
N ALA A 143 5.86 -11.67 6.38
CA ALA A 143 4.98 -12.40 7.28
C ALA A 143 4.74 -11.64 8.59
N ASN A 144 3.58 -10.97 8.71
CA ASN A 144 3.19 -10.15 9.86
C ASN A 144 1.77 -10.47 10.39
N LEU A 145 1.07 -11.43 9.76
CA LEU A 145 -0.28 -11.85 10.11
C LEU A 145 -0.30 -13.38 10.31
N PRO A 146 -0.71 -13.88 11.48
CA PRO A 146 -1.01 -15.29 11.64
C PRO A 146 -2.25 -15.66 10.81
N PRO A 147 -2.18 -16.67 9.93
CA PRO A 147 -3.37 -17.21 9.31
C PRO A 147 -4.36 -17.71 10.37
N TRP A 148 -5.66 -17.68 10.07
CA TRP A 148 -6.68 -18.17 10.97
C TRP A 148 -6.42 -19.65 11.33
N GLY A 149 -6.40 -19.95 12.64
CA GLY A 149 -6.04 -21.27 13.16
C GLY A 149 -4.55 -21.47 13.47
N ALA A 150 -3.68 -20.50 13.16
CA ALA A 150 -2.27 -20.49 13.51
C ALA A 150 -1.94 -19.37 14.51
N SER A 151 -0.82 -19.51 15.21
CA SER A 151 -0.31 -18.53 16.18
C SER A 151 0.94 -17.79 15.70
N ASP A 152 1.65 -18.34 14.71
CA ASP A 152 2.83 -17.73 14.11
C ASP A 152 2.46 -16.92 12.85
N PRO A 153 3.02 -15.71 12.68
CA PRO A 153 2.90 -14.96 11.43
C PRO A 153 3.45 -15.76 10.24
N ARG A 154 2.57 -16.01 9.26
CA ARG A 154 2.93 -16.72 8.01
C ARG A 154 2.34 -16.08 6.76
N ALA A 155 1.30 -15.25 6.92
CA ALA A 155 0.74 -14.41 5.88
C ALA A 155 1.16 -12.96 6.10
N GLY A 156 1.06 -12.16 5.04
CA GLY A 156 1.16 -10.72 5.13
C GLY A 156 -0.24 -10.13 5.31
N ASN A 157 -0.34 -8.97 5.95
CA ASN A 157 -1.59 -8.23 6.07
C ASN A 157 -2.03 -7.56 4.75
N ASN A 158 -1.23 -7.68 3.69
CA ASN A 158 -1.55 -7.55 2.27
C ASN A 158 -2.73 -6.61 1.96
N PRO A 159 -2.55 -5.29 2.10
CA PRO A 159 -3.65 -4.34 1.99
C PRO A 159 -4.28 -4.33 0.60
N LEU A 160 -5.61 -4.22 0.57
CA LEU A 160 -6.42 -4.12 -0.63
C LEU A 160 -7.06 -2.74 -0.72
N ILE A 161 -6.96 -2.17 -1.91
CA ILE A 161 -7.47 -0.85 -2.23
C ILE A 161 -8.45 -0.96 -3.39
N ILE A 162 -9.58 -0.30 -3.25
CA ILE A 162 -10.59 -0.14 -4.30
C ILE A 162 -11.04 1.31 -4.30
N ALA A 163 -10.99 1.97 -5.44
CA ALA A 163 -11.38 3.36 -5.61
C ALA A 163 -12.33 3.53 -6.78
N VAL A 164 -13.44 4.22 -6.55
CA VAL A 164 -14.48 4.47 -7.55
C VAL A 164 -14.58 5.99 -7.81
N PRO A 165 -14.45 6.43 -9.08
CA PRO A 165 -14.60 7.83 -9.44
C PRO A 165 -16.04 8.29 -9.22
N ARG A 166 -16.19 9.53 -8.75
CA ARG A 166 -17.49 10.18 -8.49
C ARG A 166 -17.30 11.70 -8.46
N PRO A 167 -18.19 12.51 -9.06
CA PRO A 167 -18.02 13.96 -9.16
C PRO A 167 -17.92 14.70 -7.81
N LYS A 168 -18.64 14.21 -6.80
CA LYS A 168 -18.70 14.82 -5.45
C LYS A 168 -17.67 14.23 -4.48
N GLY A 169 -16.55 13.73 -5.00
CA GLY A 169 -15.49 13.07 -4.25
C GLY A 169 -15.51 11.55 -4.41
N HIS A 170 -14.33 10.96 -4.49
CA HIS A 170 -14.18 9.53 -4.77
C HIS A 170 -14.53 8.66 -3.56
N VAL A 171 -15.07 7.46 -3.82
CA VAL A 171 -15.25 6.44 -2.79
C VAL A 171 -13.99 5.57 -2.79
N VAL A 172 -13.25 5.56 -1.69
CA VAL A 172 -11.96 4.85 -1.59
C VAL A 172 -11.95 3.95 -0.36
N LEU A 173 -11.80 2.65 -0.60
CA LEU A 173 -11.47 1.65 0.40
C LEU A 173 -9.95 1.47 0.42
N ASP A 174 -9.33 1.59 1.59
CA ASP A 174 -7.92 1.23 1.85
C ASP A 174 -7.87 0.45 3.17
N MET A 175 -7.74 -0.87 3.08
CA MET A 175 -7.83 -1.76 4.25
C MET A 175 -6.72 -2.82 4.26
N ALA A 176 -6.13 -3.01 5.43
CA ALA A 176 -5.30 -4.18 5.71
C ALA A 176 -6.17 -5.41 5.98
N MET A 177 -5.62 -6.61 5.75
CA MET A 177 -6.25 -7.88 6.10
C MET A 177 -6.16 -8.21 7.59
N SER A 178 -5.45 -7.39 8.36
CA SER A 178 -5.49 -7.35 9.83
C SER A 178 -6.59 -6.38 10.29
N GLN A 179 -7.31 -6.70 11.36
CA GLN A 179 -8.36 -5.86 11.97
C GLN A 179 -7.87 -4.44 12.25
N PHE A 180 -6.61 -4.30 12.67
CA PHE A 180 -5.87 -3.05 12.72
C PHE A 180 -4.48 -3.28 12.11
N SER A 181 -4.02 -2.35 11.27
CA SER A 181 -2.62 -2.39 10.81
C SER A 181 -1.66 -2.10 11.96
N TYR A 182 -0.41 -2.57 11.89
CA TYR A 182 0.61 -2.23 12.88
C TYR A 182 0.82 -0.72 13.04
N GLY A 183 0.65 0.04 11.95
CA GLY A 183 0.65 1.50 12.02
C GLY A 183 -0.51 2.07 12.84
N ALA A 184 -1.69 1.45 12.79
CA ALA A 184 -2.82 1.81 13.64
C ALA A 184 -2.58 1.39 15.10
N LEU A 185 -2.07 0.18 15.36
CA LEU A 185 -1.69 -0.27 16.71
C LEU A 185 -0.71 0.70 17.37
N ALA A 186 0.36 1.07 16.66
CA ALA A 186 1.34 2.05 17.14
C ALA A 186 0.69 3.41 17.44
N ALA A 187 -0.27 3.86 16.63
CA ALA A 187 -0.97 5.11 16.86
C ALA A 187 -1.85 5.07 18.13
N TYR A 188 -2.58 3.98 18.37
CA TYR A 188 -3.34 3.79 19.62
C TYR A 188 -2.43 3.73 20.84
N ARG A 189 -1.33 2.97 20.76
CA ARG A 189 -0.31 2.91 21.83
C ARG A 189 0.27 4.28 22.15
N MET A 190 0.63 5.08 21.13
CA MET A 190 1.16 6.44 21.32
C MET A 190 0.16 7.39 21.99
N ARG A 191 -1.14 7.16 21.84
CA ARG A 191 -2.20 7.92 22.54
C ARG A 191 -2.54 7.35 23.92
N GLY A 192 -1.99 6.18 24.29
CA GLY A 192 -2.35 5.48 25.52
C GLY A 192 -3.79 4.93 25.50
N GLU A 193 -4.33 4.68 24.31
CA GLU A 193 -5.72 4.24 24.12
C GLU A 193 -5.79 2.74 23.83
N GLN A 194 -6.84 2.08 24.31
CA GLN A 194 -7.22 0.73 23.91
C GLN A 194 -7.89 0.75 22.54
N LEU A 195 -7.85 -0.39 21.84
CA LEU A 195 -8.59 -0.57 20.59
C LEU A 195 -10.11 -0.61 20.87
N PRO A 196 -10.94 -0.12 19.96
CA PRO A 196 -12.39 -0.11 20.15
C PRO A 196 -13.02 -1.52 20.09
N VAL A 197 -12.35 -2.46 19.42
CA VAL A 197 -12.71 -3.88 19.30
C VAL A 197 -11.44 -4.73 19.42
N ASP A 198 -11.57 -6.04 19.56
CA ASP A 198 -10.43 -6.95 19.62
C ASP A 198 -9.55 -6.79 18.38
N GLY A 199 -8.25 -6.55 18.59
CA GLY A 199 -7.29 -6.34 17.51
C GLY A 199 -6.38 -7.51 17.25
N GLY A 200 -6.35 -8.48 18.17
CA GLY A 200 -5.40 -9.58 18.15
C GLY A 200 -5.48 -10.42 19.40
N PHE A 201 -4.41 -11.18 19.60
CA PHE A 201 -4.24 -12.07 20.74
C PHE A 201 -3.01 -11.64 21.54
N ASP A 202 -3.06 -11.81 22.85
CA ASP A 202 -1.88 -11.65 23.70
C ASP A 202 -0.94 -12.87 23.62
N THR A 203 0.10 -12.89 24.44
CA THR A 203 1.06 -14.01 24.52
C THR A 203 0.42 -15.30 25.03
N ALA A 204 -0.65 -15.20 25.84
CA ALA A 204 -1.45 -16.34 26.33
C ALA A 204 -2.48 -16.85 25.30
N GLY A 205 -2.63 -16.16 24.17
CA GLY A 205 -3.57 -16.53 23.11
C GLY A 205 -5.01 -16.07 23.37
N GLN A 206 -5.22 -15.15 24.32
CA GLN A 206 -6.54 -14.56 24.59
C GLN A 206 -6.77 -13.33 23.72
N PHE A 207 -8.01 -13.10 23.29
CA PHE A 207 -8.39 -11.87 22.60
C PHE A 207 -8.05 -10.64 23.44
N THR A 208 -7.51 -9.62 22.80
CA THR A 208 -7.14 -8.38 23.48
C THR A 208 -7.39 -7.14 22.62
N ARG A 209 -7.63 -6.03 23.32
CA ARG A 209 -7.74 -4.68 22.77
C ARG A 209 -6.49 -3.85 23.07
N ASP A 210 -5.50 -4.43 23.75
CA ASP A 210 -4.26 -3.73 24.07
C ASP A 210 -3.31 -3.78 22.86
N PRO A 211 -3.03 -2.62 22.21
CA PRO A 211 -2.13 -2.59 21.06
C PRO A 211 -0.72 -3.07 21.39
N ALA A 212 -0.21 -2.81 22.60
CA ALA A 212 1.15 -3.21 23.00
C ALA A 212 1.26 -4.73 23.20
N ALA A 213 0.21 -5.36 23.74
CA ALA A 213 0.14 -6.81 23.87
C ALA A 213 0.16 -7.50 22.50
N ILE A 214 -0.56 -6.94 21.52
CA ILE A 214 -0.61 -7.47 20.14
C ILE A 214 0.72 -7.27 19.42
N GLU A 215 1.35 -6.10 19.55
CA GLU A 215 2.68 -5.84 18.98
C GLU A 215 3.73 -6.82 19.54
N THR A 216 3.65 -7.11 20.85
CA THR A 216 4.56 -8.04 21.53
C THR A 216 4.34 -9.48 21.09
N SER A 217 3.09 -9.93 21.02
CA SER A 217 2.76 -11.31 20.61
C SER A 217 2.94 -11.54 19.12
N LYS A 218 2.90 -10.46 18.30
CA LYS A 218 2.80 -10.49 16.84
C LYS A 218 1.55 -11.22 16.33
N ARG A 219 0.51 -11.33 17.16
CA ARG A 219 -0.73 -12.06 16.84
C ARG A 219 -1.87 -11.11 16.51
N ALA A 220 -1.72 -10.34 15.44
CA ALA A 220 -2.81 -9.51 14.92
C ALA A 220 -3.99 -10.39 14.47
N LEU A 221 -5.22 -9.93 14.73
CA LEU A 221 -6.44 -10.62 14.33
C LEU A 221 -6.71 -10.36 12.84
N PRO A 222 -6.89 -11.39 11.99
CA PRO A 222 -7.36 -11.16 10.62
C PRO A 222 -8.79 -10.57 10.61
N ILE A 223 -9.02 -9.57 9.77
CA ILE A 223 -10.35 -8.94 9.65
C ILE A 223 -11.39 -9.97 9.22
N GLY A 224 -12.50 -10.08 9.96
CA GLY A 224 -13.50 -11.11 9.67
C GLY A 224 -12.98 -12.55 9.77
N TYR A 225 -11.99 -12.79 10.64
CA TYR A 225 -11.46 -14.11 10.98
C TYR A 225 -10.93 -14.87 9.76
N TRP A 226 -11.47 -16.05 9.45
CA TRP A 226 -11.05 -16.86 8.30
C TRP A 226 -11.23 -16.15 6.96
N LYS A 227 -12.14 -15.16 6.85
CA LYS A 227 -12.36 -14.41 5.61
C LYS A 227 -11.16 -13.53 5.25
N GLY A 228 -10.71 -12.68 6.17
CA GLY A 228 -9.52 -11.84 5.97
C GLY A 228 -8.25 -12.67 5.83
N SER A 229 -8.14 -13.77 6.60
CA SER A 229 -7.03 -14.71 6.45
C SER A 229 -6.97 -15.34 5.06
N GLY A 230 -8.11 -15.82 4.54
CA GLY A 230 -8.17 -16.41 3.20
C GLY A 230 -7.89 -15.38 2.12
N LEU A 231 -8.43 -14.17 2.25
CA LEU A 231 -8.20 -13.09 1.30
C LEU A 231 -6.72 -12.66 1.28
N ALA A 232 -6.07 -12.53 2.45
CA ALA A 232 -4.65 -12.23 2.56
C ALA A 232 -3.77 -13.20 1.77
N LEU A 233 -4.07 -14.50 1.88
CA LEU A 233 -3.36 -15.56 1.15
C LEU A 233 -3.57 -15.42 -0.37
N MET A 234 -4.81 -15.18 -0.80
CA MET A 234 -5.10 -15.02 -2.23
C MET A 234 -4.41 -13.79 -2.83
N LEU A 235 -4.38 -12.66 -2.10
CA LEU A 235 -3.68 -11.46 -2.55
C LEU A 235 -2.17 -11.70 -2.69
N ASP A 236 -1.56 -12.46 -1.77
CA ASP A 236 -0.15 -12.85 -1.86
C ASP A 236 0.14 -13.69 -3.12
N LEU A 237 -0.63 -14.78 -3.29
CA LEU A 237 -0.47 -15.70 -4.40
C LEU A 237 -0.65 -14.99 -5.74
N LEU A 238 -1.69 -14.16 -5.87
CA LEU A 238 -1.94 -13.42 -7.11
C LEU A 238 -0.83 -12.41 -7.40
N ALA A 239 -0.35 -11.67 -6.38
CA ALA A 239 0.74 -10.71 -6.57
C ALA A 239 2.02 -11.40 -7.05
N ALA A 240 2.43 -12.48 -6.38
CA ALA A 240 3.63 -13.23 -6.73
C ALA A 240 3.53 -13.90 -8.11
N LEU A 241 2.40 -14.56 -8.41
CA LEU A 241 2.21 -15.26 -9.68
C LEU A 241 2.15 -14.31 -10.89
N LEU A 242 1.40 -13.20 -10.76
CA LEU A 242 1.24 -12.24 -11.86
C LEU A 242 2.55 -11.51 -12.15
N SER A 243 3.26 -11.07 -11.11
CA SER A 243 4.51 -10.32 -11.23
C SER A 243 5.73 -11.20 -11.51
N GLY A 244 5.66 -12.50 -11.17
CA GLY A 244 6.84 -13.37 -11.12
C GLY A 244 7.80 -13.04 -9.96
N GLY A 245 7.34 -12.27 -8.97
CA GLY A 245 8.08 -11.86 -7.79
C GLY A 245 7.99 -12.86 -6.63
N LEU A 246 8.44 -12.41 -5.46
CA LEU A 246 8.42 -13.21 -4.25
C LEU A 246 7.01 -13.22 -3.62
N ALA A 247 6.63 -14.38 -3.09
CA ALA A 247 5.51 -14.52 -2.17
C ALA A 247 5.96 -14.21 -0.72
N THR A 248 5.00 -13.97 0.17
CA THR A 248 5.24 -13.54 1.57
C THR A 248 6.26 -14.43 2.30
N HIS A 249 6.18 -15.75 2.12
CA HIS A 249 7.08 -16.69 2.80
C HIS A 249 8.56 -16.62 2.35
N GLN A 250 8.84 -15.94 1.24
CA GLN A 250 10.19 -15.75 0.69
C GLN A 250 10.75 -14.37 1.02
N ILE A 251 9.90 -13.45 1.51
CA ILE A 251 10.30 -12.09 1.89
C ILE A 251 10.97 -12.14 3.27
N PRO A 252 12.09 -11.42 3.49
CA PRO A 252 12.73 -11.34 4.80
C PRO A 252 11.76 -10.90 5.91
N ALA A 253 11.77 -11.58 7.05
CA ALA A 253 10.85 -11.33 8.15
C ALA A 253 11.20 -10.06 8.96
N GLU A 254 12.41 -9.52 8.80
CA GLU A 254 12.84 -8.28 9.46
C GLU A 254 12.24 -7.06 8.73
N SER A 255 11.55 -6.18 9.47
CA SER A 255 10.86 -5.02 8.89
C SER A 255 11.78 -4.02 8.20
N GLU A 256 13.03 -3.89 8.65
CA GLU A 256 14.03 -3.04 7.98
C GLU A 256 14.70 -3.74 6.80
N ARG A 257 14.35 -5.00 6.53
CA ARG A 257 14.76 -5.77 5.35
C ARG A 257 13.57 -6.18 4.47
N GLU A 258 12.39 -5.59 4.70
CA GLU A 258 11.21 -5.81 3.88
C GLU A 258 11.45 -5.26 2.47
N THR A 259 11.73 -6.15 1.51
CA THR A 259 12.04 -5.76 0.14
C THR A 259 11.64 -6.88 -0.82
N ASN A 260 11.83 -6.64 -2.11
CA ASN A 260 11.44 -7.55 -3.19
C ASN A 260 9.95 -7.90 -3.18
N LEU A 261 9.12 -6.93 -2.77
CA LEU A 261 7.67 -7.07 -2.71
C LEU A 261 7.07 -7.20 -4.11
N SER A 262 5.86 -7.76 -4.14
CA SER A 262 5.03 -7.91 -5.32
C SER A 262 3.77 -7.05 -5.18
N GLN A 263 3.48 -6.24 -6.19
CA GLN A 263 2.37 -5.29 -6.24
C GLN A 263 1.54 -5.48 -7.51
N VAL A 264 0.24 -5.23 -7.42
CA VAL A 264 -0.64 -5.28 -8.59
C VAL A 264 -1.51 -4.02 -8.63
N PHE A 265 -1.62 -3.43 -9.81
CA PHE A 265 -2.42 -2.25 -10.09
C PHE A 265 -3.35 -2.55 -11.26
N ILE A 266 -4.65 -2.37 -11.05
CA ILE A 266 -5.69 -2.56 -12.05
C ILE A 266 -6.45 -1.25 -12.18
N ALA A 267 -6.69 -0.83 -13.41
CA ALA A 267 -7.59 0.26 -13.75
C ALA A 267 -8.69 -0.25 -14.69
N LEU A 268 -9.93 0.17 -14.44
CA LEU A 268 -11.10 -0.16 -15.26
C LEU A 268 -11.70 1.15 -15.75
N ASP A 269 -11.75 1.33 -17.07
CA ASP A 269 -12.36 2.49 -17.68
C ASP A 269 -13.87 2.24 -17.87
N PRO A 270 -14.76 2.95 -17.12
CA PRO A 270 -16.19 2.78 -17.29
C PRO A 270 -16.71 3.44 -18.57
N ALA A 271 -15.98 4.40 -19.17
CA ALA A 271 -16.49 5.21 -20.28
C ALA A 271 -16.92 4.41 -21.52
N PRO A 272 -16.21 3.35 -21.96
CA PRO A 272 -16.67 2.50 -23.06
C PRO A 272 -17.95 1.71 -22.74
N MET A 273 -18.28 1.55 -21.45
CA MET A 273 -19.40 0.75 -20.96
C MET A 273 -20.58 1.63 -20.48
N GLU A 274 -20.39 2.95 -20.40
CA GLU A 274 -21.40 3.85 -19.89
C GLU A 274 -22.55 4.07 -20.89
N GLN A 275 -23.75 3.69 -20.47
CA GLN A 275 -24.96 4.39 -20.87
C GLN A 275 -25.06 5.67 -20.03
N ALA A 276 -25.28 6.82 -20.69
CA ALA A 276 -25.24 8.15 -20.07
C ALA A 276 -25.94 8.21 -18.69
N GLY A 277 -25.21 8.66 -17.67
CA GLY A 277 -25.73 8.94 -16.32
C GLY A 277 -25.95 7.71 -15.42
N THR A 278 -25.35 6.56 -15.71
CA THR A 278 -25.47 5.35 -14.87
C THR A 278 -24.53 5.36 -13.66
N LEU A 279 -23.28 5.79 -13.83
CA LEU A 279 -22.30 5.83 -12.75
C LEU A 279 -22.69 6.83 -11.65
N ASP A 280 -23.22 8.00 -12.04
CA ASP A 280 -23.72 9.01 -11.10
C ASP A 280 -24.88 8.50 -10.24
N ARG A 281 -25.79 7.70 -10.83
CA ARG A 281 -26.94 7.13 -10.11
C ARG A 281 -26.56 6.04 -9.11
N LEU A 282 -25.49 5.29 -9.38
CA LEU A 282 -25.04 4.18 -8.53
C LEU A 282 -24.11 4.62 -7.41
N THR A 283 -23.36 5.71 -7.59
CA THR A 283 -22.36 6.18 -6.61
C THR A 283 -22.88 7.22 -5.61
N ASP A 284 -24.10 7.75 -5.83
CA ASP A 284 -24.77 8.69 -4.92
C ASP A 284 -25.72 8.01 -3.89
N GLN A 285 -25.78 6.67 -3.83
CA GLN A 285 -26.48 5.90 -2.79
C GLN A 285 -25.56 5.58 -1.60
#